data_AF-A0A8J8B987-F1
#
_entry.id   AF-A0A8J8B987-F1
#
_cell.length_a   1.000
_cell.length_b   1.000
_cell.length_c   1.000
_cell.angle_alpha   90.00
_cell.angle_beta   90.00
_cell.angle_gamma   90.00
#
_symmetry.space_group_name_H-M   'P 1'
#
loop_
_entity.id
_entity.type
_entity.pdbx_description
1 polymer ?
#
loop_
_entity_poly.entity_id
_entity_poly.type
_entity_poly.pdbx_seq_one_letter_code
_entity_poly.pdbx_strand_id
1 'polypeptide(L)' 'MSVEGQVPVNALFSGEPEEEIALADLSRRLRQAADILQEAAFDLAGRIGGDDVSHLMLASHTVNRIAARIPKTDDL' A
#
# COMPACT_ATOMS: atom_id res chain seq x y z
N MET A 1 6.05 43.69 13.83
CA MET A 1 5.27 42.43 13.94
C MET A 1 6.08 41.38 13.23
N SER A 2 6.73 40.49 13.98
CA SER A 2 7.56 39.41 13.43
C SER A 2 6.67 38.21 13.20
N VAL A 3 6.51 37.79 11.94
CA VAL A 3 5.88 36.51 11.60
C VAL A 3 6.94 35.43 11.78
N GLU A 4 6.95 34.83 12.96
CA GLU A 4 7.75 33.65 13.26
C GLU A 4 7.17 32.43 12.53
N GLY A 5 8.03 31.72 11.80
CA GLY A 5 7.97 30.27 11.69
C GLY A 5 6.97 29.67 10.71
N GLN A 6 6.96 30.09 9.45
CA GLN A 6 6.42 29.23 8.40
C GLN A 6 7.53 28.29 7.91
N VAL A 7 7.65 27.12 8.53
CA VAL A 7 8.49 26.05 8.00
C VAL A 7 7.87 25.65 6.66
N PRO A 8 8.56 25.83 5.52
CA PRO A 8 8.04 25.33 4.25
C PRO A 8 7.87 23.82 4.39
N VAL A 9 6.74 23.28 3.94
CA VAL A 9 6.44 21.83 3.99
C VAL A 9 7.56 21.00 3.35
N ASN A 10 8.31 21.59 2.42
CA ASN A 10 9.52 21.00 1.81
C ASN A 10 10.67 20.72 2.79
N ALA A 11 10.71 21.34 3.97
CA ALA A 11 11.77 21.12 4.96
C ALA A 11 11.49 19.92 5.89
N LEU A 12 10.30 19.30 5.82
CA LEU A 12 9.96 18.09 6.59
C LEU A 12 10.35 16.79 5.86
N PHE A 13 10.79 16.88 4.60
CA PHE A 13 11.18 15.73 3.78
C PHE A 13 12.66 15.84 3.40
N SER A 14 13.54 15.88 4.41
CA SER A 14 14.96 15.56 4.23
C SER A 14 15.21 14.06 4.50
N GLY A 15 14.29 13.21 4.06
CA GLY A 15 14.49 11.77 4.06
C GLY A 15 15.50 11.42 2.96
N GLU A 16 16.34 10.43 3.23
CA GLU A 16 17.25 9.77 2.29
C GLU A 16 16.65 9.68 0.87
N PRO A 17 17.48 9.74 -0.19
CA PRO A 17 16.99 9.64 -1.57
C PRO A 17 16.02 8.46 -1.64
N GLU A 18 14.75 8.75 -1.91
CA GLU A 18 13.74 7.72 -2.09
C GLU A 18 14.30 6.76 -3.13
N GLU A 19 14.60 5.53 -2.71
CA GLU A 19 15.04 4.48 -3.62
C GLU A 19 13.99 4.46 -4.73
N GLU A 20 14.38 4.77 -5.97
CA GLU A 20 13.43 4.92 -7.07
C GLU A 20 12.81 3.55 -7.34
N ILE A 21 11.67 3.28 -6.69
CA ILE A 21 10.97 2.01 -6.84
C ILE A 21 10.39 2.01 -8.25
N ALA A 22 10.98 1.19 -9.12
CA ALA A 22 10.41 0.93 -10.44
C ALA A 22 8.92 0.54 -10.28
N LEU A 23 8.03 1.14 -11.08
CA LEU A 23 6.58 0.90 -11.01
C LEU A 23 6.21 -0.59 -11.05
N ALA A 24 6.98 -1.37 -11.80
CA ALA A 24 6.85 -2.83 -11.85
C ALA A 24 7.10 -3.51 -10.48
N ASP A 25 8.12 -3.06 -9.74
CA ASP A 25 8.41 -3.58 -8.40
C ASP A 25 7.34 -3.18 -7.39
N LEU A 26 6.83 -1.94 -7.48
CA LEU A 26 5.71 -1.49 -6.65
C LEU A 26 4.45 -2.33 -6.91
N SER A 27 4.08 -2.56 -8.17
CA SER A 27 2.93 -3.39 -8.54
C SER A 27 3.09 -4.82 -8.01
N ARG A 28 4.29 -5.40 -8.12
CA ARG A 28 4.60 -6.73 -7.58
C ARG A 28 4.44 -6.77 -6.05
N ARG A 29 5.00 -5.83 -5.31
CA ARG A 29 4.90 -5.77 -3.84
C ARG A 29 3.45 -5.60 -3.38
N LEU A 30 2.66 -4.78 -4.08
CA LEU A 30 1.24 -4.62 -3.76
C LEU A 30 0.45 -5.92 -3.97
N ARG A 31 0.72 -6.68 -5.04
CA ARG A 31 0.10 -7.99 -5.25
C ARG A 31 0.45 -8.96 -4.12
N GLN A 32 1.72 -9.00 -3.73
CA GLN A 32 2.16 -9.82 -2.58
C GLN A 32 1.44 -9.41 -1.28
N ALA A 33 1.26 -8.11 -1.03
CA ALA A 33 0.52 -7.64 0.13
C ALA A 33 -0.98 -8.05 0.08
N ALA A 34 -1.59 -8.02 -1.11
CA ALA A 34 -2.97 -8.47 -1.28
C ALA A 34 -3.13 -9.97 -1.03
N ASP A 35 -2.14 -10.79 -1.42
CA ASP A 35 -2.14 -12.24 -1.18
C ASP A 35 -2.01 -12.53 0.33
N ILE A 36 -1.08 -11.87 1.02
CA ILE A 36 -0.92 -11.99 2.48
C ILE A 36 -2.22 -11.64 3.22
N LEU A 37 -2.92 -10.58 2.80
CA LEU A 37 -4.19 -10.20 3.41
C LEU A 37 -5.30 -11.24 3.20
N GLN A 38 -5.32 -11.92 2.05
CA GLN A 38 -6.24 -13.03 1.80
C GLN A 38 -5.89 -14.25 2.65
N GLU A 39 -4.61 -14.64 2.70
CA GLU A 39 -4.15 -15.75 3.53
C GLU A 39 -4.48 -15.51 5.01
N ALA A 40 -4.19 -14.32 5.52
CA ALA A 40 -4.53 -13.92 6.88
C ALA A 40 -6.05 -13.97 7.14
N ALA A 41 -6.87 -13.60 6.15
CA ALA A 41 -8.33 -13.72 6.26
C ALA A 41 -8.78 -15.18 6.36
N PHE A 42 -8.21 -16.08 5.56
CA PHE A 42 -8.54 -17.52 5.62
C PHE A 42 -8.10 -18.14 6.93
N ASP A 43 -6.87 -17.86 7.37
CA ASP A 43 -6.33 -18.36 8.64
C ASP A 43 -7.16 -17.88 9.83
N LEU A 44 -7.54 -16.60 9.82
CA LEU A 44 -8.38 -16.04 10.86
C LEU A 44 -9.78 -16.68 10.84
N ALA A 45 -10.41 -16.81 9.66
CA ALA A 45 -11.73 -17.40 9.52
C ALA A 45 -11.77 -18.83 10.05
N GLY A 46 -10.73 -19.62 9.78
CA GLY A 46 -10.57 -20.99 10.29
C GLY A 46 -10.38 -21.06 11.82
N ARG A 47 -9.91 -19.99 12.46
CA ARG A 47 -9.66 -19.93 13.91
C ARG A 47 -10.82 -19.39 14.73
N ILE A 48 -11.52 -18.37 14.22
CA ILE A 48 -12.55 -17.64 14.99
C ILE A 48 -13.99 -17.88 14.51
N GLY A 49 -14.20 -18.68 13.45
CA GLY A 49 -15.54 -19.03 12.99
C GLY A 49 -16.16 -18.02 12.01
N GLY A 50 -15.43 -17.67 10.95
CA GLY A 50 -15.99 -17.18 9.69
C GLY A 50 -16.37 -15.69 9.59
N ASP A 51 -16.83 -15.04 10.66
CA ASP A 51 -17.62 -13.81 10.46
C ASP A 51 -16.79 -12.50 10.47
N ASP A 52 -15.62 -12.47 11.10
CA ASP A 52 -14.85 -11.22 11.31
C ASP A 52 -13.58 -11.12 10.44
N VAL A 53 -13.67 -11.50 9.16
CA VAL A 53 -12.54 -11.40 8.20
C VAL A 53 -12.86 -10.54 6.97
N SER A 54 -14.09 -10.03 6.89
CA SER A 54 -14.55 -9.19 5.78
C SER A 54 -13.66 -7.96 5.57
N HIS A 55 -13.11 -7.38 6.64
CA HIS A 55 -12.18 -6.26 6.57
C HIS A 55 -10.86 -6.61 5.87
N LEU A 56 -10.31 -7.80 6.12
CA LEU A 56 -9.09 -8.28 5.47
C LEU A 56 -9.32 -8.60 3.99
N MET A 57 -10.47 -9.21 3.67
CA MET A 57 -10.87 -9.46 2.28
C MET A 57 -11.06 -8.15 1.49
N LEU A 58 -11.69 -7.14 2.09
CA LEU A 58 -11.84 -5.81 1.50
C LEU A 58 -10.50 -5.09 1.32
N ALA A 59 -9.60 -5.20 2.30
CA ALA A 59 -8.26 -4.64 2.22
C ALA A 59 -7.47 -5.28 1.08
N SER A 60 -7.46 -6.61 0.99
CA SER A 60 -6.82 -7.33 -0.12
C SER A 60 -7.35 -6.89 -1.48
N HIS A 61 -8.68 -6.83 -1.64
CA HIS A 61 -9.30 -6.40 -2.88
C HIS A 61 -8.92 -4.96 -3.26
N THR A 62 -8.87 -4.06 -2.27
CA THR A 62 -8.46 -2.67 -2.46
C THR A 62 -7.01 -2.58 -2.95
N VAL A 63 -6.10 -3.33 -2.32
CA VAL A 63 -4.69 -3.37 -2.72
C VAL A 63 -4.54 -3.92 -4.14
N ASN A 64 -5.26 -4.99 -4.49
CA ASN A 64 -5.27 -5.54 -5.85
C ASN A 64 -5.76 -4.53 -6.89
N ARG A 65 -6.78 -3.73 -6.58
CA ARG A 65 -7.28 -2.65 -7.45
C ARG A 65 -6.25 -1.54 -7.64
N ILE A 66 -5.48 -1.20 -6.61
CA ILE A 66 -4.39 -0.23 -6.71
C ILE A 66 -3.28 -0.79 -7.61
N ALA A 67 -2.85 -2.03 -7.38
CA ALA A 67 -1.82 -2.68 -8.19
C ALA A 67 -2.19 -2.79 -9.68
N ALA A 68 -3.48 -2.98 -9.99
CA ALA A 68 -4.00 -3.04 -11.36
C ALA A 68 -4.06 -1.67 -12.07
N ARG A 69 -4.00 -0.56 -11.33
CA ARG A 69 -3.98 0.80 -11.88
C ARG A 69 -2.57 1.31 -12.17
N ILE A 70 -1.54 0.60 -11.71
CA ILE A 70 -0.16 0.92 -12.03
C ILE A 70 0.08 0.49 -13.50
N PRO A 71 0.49 1.42 -14.38
CA PRO A 71 0.76 1.09 -15.78
C PRO A 71 1.83 0.01 -15.86
N LYS A 72 1.65 -0.96 -16.76
CA LYS A 72 2.71 -1.91 -17.06
C LYS A 72 3.83 -1.11 -17.73
N THR A 73 5.07 -1.41 -17.37
CA THR A 73 6.27 -0.77 -17.94
C THR A 73 6.35 -0.87 -19.46
N ASP A 74 5.57 -1.75 -20.09
CA ASP A 74 5.49 -1.92 -21.54
C ASP A 74 4.53 -0.93 -22.22
N ASP A 75 3.76 -0.14 -21.46
CA ASP A 75 2.75 0.82 -21.95
C ASP A 75 3.25 2.30 -21.93
N LEU A 76 4.54 2.53 -21.65
CA LEU A 76 5.21 3.85 -21.61
C LEU A 76 6.40 3.89 -22.56
#